data_AF-A0A950T6Q7-F1
#
_entry.id   AF-A0A950T6Q7-F1
#
_cell.length_a   1.000
_cell.length_b   1.000
_cell.length_c   1.000
_cell.angle_alpha   90.00
_cell.angle_beta   90.00
_cell.angle_gamma   90.00
#
_symmetry.space_group_name_H-M   'P 1'
#
loop_
_entity.id
_entity.type
_entity.pdbx_description
1 polymer ?
#
loop_
_entity_poly.entity_id
_entity_poly.type
_entity_poly.pdbx_seq_one_letter_code
_entity_poly.pdbx_strand_id
1 'polypeptide(L)'
;MNRASLAALAFLILSGTAANAGPCTSEIDKIEKAVSAPNSMYGPTARQSIGAQDSREPTPESIAQAQKRADAHYQDVLNEAKALDAANNAKCQEVVKTVKDLVGM
;
A
#
# COMPACT_ATOMS: atom_id res chain seq x y z
N MET A 1 -34.42 5.62 53.59
CA MET A 1 -35.23 4.92 52.57
C MET A 1 -35.52 5.87 51.43
N ASN A 2 -35.42 5.33 50.21
CA ASN A 2 -35.92 5.83 48.92
C ASN A 2 -34.93 6.72 48.13
N ARG A 3 -34.07 6.11 47.29
CA ARG A 3 -34.32 5.60 45.91
C ARG A 3 -34.53 6.79 44.97
N ALA A 4 -33.72 7.07 43.97
CA ALA A 4 -33.06 6.14 43.06
C ALA A 4 -31.74 6.74 42.59
N SER A 5 -30.67 5.98 42.80
CA SER A 5 -29.34 6.25 42.28
C SER A 5 -29.34 6.20 40.76
N LEU A 6 -28.56 7.12 40.19
CA LEU A 6 -28.19 7.26 38.79
C LEU A 6 -27.94 5.91 38.09
N ALA A 7 -28.62 5.70 36.96
CA ALA A 7 -28.21 4.73 35.96
C ALA A 7 -28.64 5.22 34.56
N ALA A 8 -28.00 6.29 34.09
CA ALA A 8 -28.05 6.66 32.68
C ALA A 8 -27.02 5.79 31.93
N LEU A 9 -27.44 4.59 31.52
CA LEU A 9 -26.65 3.72 30.65
C LEU A 9 -26.75 4.26 29.22
N ALA A 10 -25.86 5.17 28.85
CA ALA A 10 -25.74 5.64 27.48
C ALA A 10 -25.12 4.52 26.62
N PHE A 11 -25.97 3.75 25.94
CA PHE A 11 -25.53 2.88 24.85
C PHE A 11 -25.06 3.75 23.68
N LEU A 12 -23.75 4.04 23.64
CA LEU A 12 -23.07 4.49 22.43
C LEU A 12 -23.03 3.30 21.47
N ILE A 13 -24.12 3.13 20.71
CA ILE A 13 -24.13 2.24 19.55
C ILE A 13 -23.29 2.94 18.49
N LEU A 14 -21.97 2.71 18.56
CA LEU A 14 -21.04 3.05 17.50
C LEU A 14 -21.49 2.25 16.28
N SER A 15 -22.28 2.89 15.43
CA SER A 15 -22.62 2.42 14.10
C SER A 15 -21.33 2.46 13.29
N GLY A 16 -20.48 1.46 13.51
CA GLY A 16 -19.38 1.14 12.62
C GLY A 16 -20.03 0.89 11.27
N THR A 17 -19.98 1.89 10.39
CA THR A 17 -20.18 1.67 8.96
C THR A 17 -19.28 0.50 8.62
N ALA A 18 -19.86 -0.64 8.26
CA ALA A 18 -19.08 -1.75 7.71
C ALA A 18 -18.25 -1.13 6.58
N ALA A 19 -16.96 -0.97 6.82
CA ALA A 19 -16.03 -0.55 5.78
C ALA A 19 -16.10 -1.69 4.77
N ASN A 20 -16.85 -1.48 3.70
CA ASN A 20 -16.89 -2.42 2.60
C ASN A 20 -15.48 -2.38 2.02
N ALA A 21 -14.65 -3.34 2.43
CA ALA A 21 -13.37 -3.59 1.82
C ALA A 21 -13.64 -3.70 0.31
N GLY A 22 -12.95 -2.88 -0.47
CA GLY A 22 -13.04 -2.94 -1.91
C GLY A 22 -12.53 -4.28 -2.45
N PRO A 23 -12.63 -4.48 -3.76
CA PRO A 23 -12.36 -5.76 -4.41
C PRO A 23 -10.92 -6.27 -4.24
N CYS A 24 -9.97 -5.42 -3.82
CA CYS A 24 -8.58 -5.80 -3.62
C CYS A 24 -7.96 -5.36 -2.29
N THR A 25 -8.73 -4.82 -1.33
CA THR A 25 -8.20 -4.36 -0.03
C THR A 25 -7.26 -5.39 0.62
N SER A 26 -7.65 -6.67 0.62
CA SER A 26 -6.82 -7.73 1.22
C SER A 26 -5.46 -7.91 0.53
N GLU A 27 -5.38 -7.70 -0.79
CA GLU A 27 -4.12 -7.82 -1.52
C GLU A 27 -3.23 -6.59 -1.33
N ILE A 28 -3.84 -5.40 -1.28
CA ILE A 28 -3.15 -4.14 -0.95
C ILE A 28 -2.51 -4.24 0.45
N ASP A 29 -3.26 -4.71 1.45
CA ASP A 29 -2.75 -4.91 2.81
C ASP A 29 -1.57 -5.88 2.87
N LYS A 30 -1.62 -6.98 2.10
CA LYS A 30 -0.51 -7.95 2.02
C LYS A 30 0.75 -7.32 1.43
N ILE A 31 0.60 -6.52 0.38
CA ILE A 31 1.71 -5.81 -0.26
C ILE A 31 2.34 -4.82 0.72
N GLU A 32 1.54 -3.94 1.33
CA GLU A 32 2.04 -2.91 2.26
C GLU A 32 2.73 -3.54 3.47
N LYS A 33 2.16 -4.63 4.02
CA LYS A 33 2.78 -5.39 5.11
C LYS A 33 4.09 -6.05 4.68
N ALA A 34 4.15 -6.62 3.48
CA ALA A 34 5.36 -7.25 2.97
C ALA A 34 6.47 -6.21 2.75
N VAL A 35 6.17 -5.08 2.10
CA VAL A 35 7.16 -4.02 1.79
C VAL A 35 7.65 -3.31 3.05
N SER A 36 6.77 -3.09 4.04
CA SER A 36 7.14 -2.41 5.30
C SER A 36 7.85 -3.30 6.32
N ALA A 37 7.94 -4.61 6.07
CA ALA A 37 8.60 -5.52 7.00
C ALA A 37 10.11 -5.21 7.10
N PRO A 38 10.69 -5.25 8.32
CA PRO A 38 12.13 -5.07 8.47
C PRO A 38 12.89 -6.19 7.75
N ASN A 39 13.91 -5.83 6.96
CA ASN A 39 14.66 -6.76 6.10
C ASN A 39 13.77 -7.53 5.11
N SER A 40 12.70 -6.90 4.61
CA SER A 40 11.87 -7.50 3.58
C SER A 40 12.67 -7.82 2.32
N MET A 41 12.39 -8.98 1.73
CA MET A 41 12.87 -9.32 0.39
C MET A 41 12.06 -8.61 -0.71
N TYR A 42 10.95 -7.97 -0.37
CA TYR A 42 10.08 -7.22 -1.27
C TYR A 42 10.30 -5.72 -1.06
N GLY A 43 10.45 -4.97 -2.15
CA GLY A 43 10.61 -3.53 -2.10
C GLY A 43 10.57 -2.90 -3.48
N PRO A 44 10.32 -1.58 -3.58
CA PRO A 44 10.20 -0.91 -4.87
C PRO A 44 11.42 -1.14 -5.76
N THR A 45 11.17 -1.66 -6.96
CA THR A 45 12.16 -1.83 -8.00
C THR A 45 11.81 -0.97 -9.21
N ALA A 46 12.82 -0.58 -9.97
CA ALA A 46 12.65 0.08 -11.25
C ALA A 46 13.30 -0.75 -12.35
N ARG A 47 12.87 -0.54 -13.59
CA ARG A 47 13.54 -1.16 -14.74
C ARG A 47 15.01 -0.77 -14.76
N GLN A 48 15.85 -1.72 -15.17
CA GLN A 48 17.27 -1.47 -15.42
C GLN A 48 17.42 -0.32 -16.43
N SER A 49 18.24 0.66 -16.06
CA SER A 49 18.55 1.79 -16.93
C SER A 49 19.63 1.41 -17.96
N ILE A 50 19.76 2.16 -19.05
CA ILE A 50 20.85 1.96 -20.02
C ILE A 50 22.21 2.22 -19.35
N GLY A 51 22.32 3.24 -18.51
CA GLY A 51 23.55 3.51 -17.76
C GLY A 51 23.98 2.37 -16.84
N ALA A 52 23.03 1.60 -16.30
CA ALA A 52 23.32 0.39 -15.51
C ALA A 52 23.89 -0.77 -16.36
N GLN A 53 23.75 -0.71 -17.69
CA GLN A 53 24.29 -1.71 -18.62
C GLN A 53 25.69 -1.34 -19.14
N ASP A 54 26.14 -0.10 -18.95
CA ASP A 54 27.38 0.44 -19.53
C ASP A 54 28.68 -0.11 -18.88
N SER A 55 28.61 -1.17 -18.07
CA SER A 55 29.74 -1.74 -17.30
C SER A 55 30.52 -0.70 -16.49
N ARG A 56 29.86 0.41 -16.15
CA ARG A 56 30.37 1.45 -15.26
C ARG A 56 29.73 1.27 -13.90
N GLU A 57 30.56 1.43 -12.87
CA GLU A 57 30.08 1.44 -11.50
C GLU A 57 29.06 2.58 -11.31
N PRO A 58 27.89 2.29 -10.73
CA PRO A 58 26.95 3.32 -10.33
C PRO A 58 27.58 4.27 -9.32
N THR A 59 27.37 5.58 -9.48
CA THR A 59 27.73 6.54 -8.43
C THR A 59 26.69 6.52 -7.31
N PRO A 60 27.05 6.87 -6.06
CA PRO A 60 26.07 6.98 -4.98
C PRO A 60 24.86 7.87 -5.32
N GLU A 61 25.09 8.97 -6.04
CA GLU A 61 24.02 9.86 -6.50
C GLU A 61 23.09 9.17 -7.50
N SER A 62 23.64 8.40 -8.44
CA SER A 62 22.84 7.66 -9.42
C SER A 62 22.00 6.56 -8.77
N ILE A 63 22.55 5.89 -7.75
CA ILE A 63 21.84 4.89 -6.95
C ILE A 63 20.68 5.54 -6.21
N ALA A 64 20.92 6.65 -5.49
CA ALA A 64 19.89 7.36 -4.74
C ALA A 64 18.78 7.88 -5.65
N GLN A 65 19.13 8.38 -6.84
CA GLN A 65 18.14 8.83 -7.82
C GLN A 65 17.30 7.65 -8.36
N ALA A 66 17.92 6.50 -8.63
CA ALA A 66 17.21 5.30 -9.07
C ALA A 66 16.23 4.79 -8.00
N GLN A 67 16.65 4.75 -6.74
CA GLN A 67 15.81 4.38 -5.60
C GLN A 67 14.60 5.32 -5.48
N LYS A 68 14.83 6.64 -5.49
CA LYS A 68 13.74 7.62 -5.43
C LYS A 68 12.72 7.45 -6.57
N ARG A 69 13.17 7.11 -7.77
CA ARG A 69 12.28 6.85 -8.92
C ARG A 69 11.48 5.56 -8.72
N ALA A 70 12.10 4.50 -8.21
CA ALA A 70 11.41 3.25 -7.89
C ALA A 70 10.33 3.49 -6.82
N ASP A 71 10.68 4.19 -5.74
CA ASP A 71 9.75 4.51 -4.66
C ASP A 71 8.58 5.36 -5.15
N ALA A 72 8.84 6.42 -5.92
CA ALA A 72 7.79 7.26 -6.48
C ALA A 72 6.85 6.47 -7.38
N HIS A 73 7.38 5.65 -8.29
CA HIS A 73 6.57 4.84 -9.18
C HIS A 73 5.72 3.82 -8.44
N TYR A 74 6.29 3.15 -7.43
CA TYR A 74 5.53 2.26 -6.55
C TYR A 74 4.39 2.98 -5.84
N GLN A 75 4.64 4.16 -5.27
CA GLN A 75 3.61 4.94 -4.57
C GLN A 75 2.50 5.39 -5.53
N ASP A 76 2.85 5.84 -6.73
CA ASP A 76 1.87 6.26 -7.74
C ASP A 76 0.92 5.11 -8.10
N VAL A 77 1.45 3.93 -8.41
CA VAL A 77 0.65 2.76 -8.79
C VAL A 77 -0.13 2.18 -7.60
N LEU A 78 0.46 2.19 -6.39
CA LEU A 78 -0.25 1.78 -5.16
C LEU A 78 -1.43 2.71 -4.87
N ASN A 79 -1.26 4.03 -5.04
CA ASN A 79 -2.32 5.00 -4.85
C ASN A 79 -3.43 4.84 -5.89
N GLU A 80 -3.09 4.51 -7.13
CA GLU A 80 -4.06 4.15 -8.16
C GLU A 80 -4.85 2.90 -7.76
N ALA A 81 -4.18 1.84 -7.29
CA ALA A 81 -4.85 0.63 -6.80
C ALA A 81 -5.82 0.94 -5.66
N LYS A 82 -5.39 1.74 -4.67
CA LYS A 82 -6.22 2.19 -3.54
C LYS A 82 -7.43 3.02 -3.99
N ALA A 83 -7.25 3.90 -4.98
CA ALA A 83 -8.35 4.70 -5.52
C ALA A 83 -9.38 3.84 -6.25
N LEU A 84 -8.94 2.85 -7.05
CA LEU A 84 -9.82 1.90 -7.73
C LEU A 84 -10.54 0.97 -6.74
N ASP A 85 -9.84 0.53 -5.69
CA ASP A 85 -10.40 -0.26 -4.59
C ASP A 85 -11.53 0.51 -3.88
N ALA A 86 -11.27 1.76 -3.49
CA ALA A 86 -12.24 2.65 -2.86
C ALA A 86 -13.46 2.95 -3.76
N ALA A 87 -13.28 2.94 -5.08
CA ALA A 87 -14.35 3.10 -6.06
C ALA A 87 -15.11 1.79 -6.39
N ASN A 88 -14.77 0.68 -5.72
CA ASN A 88 -15.30 -0.67 -5.99
C ASN A 88 -15.15 -1.08 -7.47
N ASN A 89 -14.03 -0.68 -8.10
CA ASN A 89 -13.77 -0.90 -9.52
C ASN A 89 -12.93 -2.18 -9.73
N ALA A 90 -13.43 -3.12 -10.53
CA ALA A 90 -12.76 -4.39 -10.81
C ALA A 90 -11.37 -4.25 -11.47
N LYS A 91 -11.08 -3.12 -12.15
CA LYS A 91 -9.73 -2.82 -12.69
C LYS A 91 -8.65 -2.78 -11.62
N CYS A 92 -9.03 -2.60 -10.36
CA CYS A 92 -8.13 -2.68 -9.22
C CYS A 92 -7.25 -3.94 -9.25
N GLN A 93 -7.76 -5.10 -9.68
CA GLN A 93 -6.99 -6.34 -9.72
C GLN A 93 -5.80 -6.29 -10.69
N GLU A 94 -5.97 -5.62 -11.83
CA GLU A 94 -4.92 -5.41 -12.82
C GLU A 94 -3.82 -4.48 -12.28
N VAL A 95 -4.23 -3.40 -11.61
CA VAL A 95 -3.28 -2.46 -11.01
C VAL A 95 -2.54 -3.11 -9.84
N VAL A 96 -3.21 -3.90 -8.99
CA VAL A 96 -2.58 -4.67 -7.92
C VAL A 96 -1.53 -5.65 -8.47
N LYS A 97 -1.78 -6.29 -9.60
CA LYS A 97 -0.77 -7.13 -10.27
C LYS A 97 0.47 -6.31 -10.63
N THR A 98 0.26 -5.10 -11.15
CA THR A 98 1.37 -4.17 -11.46
C THR A 98 2.14 -3.77 -10.20
N VAL A 99 1.44 -3.51 -9.08
CA VAL A 99 2.10 -3.21 -7.79
C VAL A 99 2.97 -4.39 -7.34
N LYS A 100 2.47 -5.63 -7.46
CA LYS A 100 3.24 -6.84 -7.13
C LYS A 100 4.50 -6.97 -7.98
N ASP A 101 4.39 -6.77 -9.29
CA ASP A 101 5.52 -6.81 -10.21
C ASP A 101 6.59 -5.77 -9.83
N LEU A 102 6.18 -4.57 -9.39
CA LEU A 102 7.11 -3.51 -8.95
C LEU A 102 7.87 -3.85 -7.67
N VAL A 103 7.30 -4.67 -6.78
CA VAL A 103 7.93 -5.04 -5.50
C VAL A 103 8.54 -6.43 -5.49
N GLY A 104 8.43 -7.16 -6.60
CA GLY A 104 8.95 -8.53 -6.76
C GLY A 104 8.09 -9.60 -6.08
N MET A 105 6.77 -9.40 -5.99
CA MET A 105 5.80 -10.34 -5.41
C MET A 105 5.03 -11.16 -6.45
#